data_AF-A0A424Z401-F1
#
_entry.id   AF-A0A424Z401-F1
#
_cell.length_a   1.000
_cell.length_b   1.000
_cell.length_c   1.000
_cell.angle_alpha   90.00
_cell.angle_beta   90.00
_cell.angle_gamma   90.00
#
_symmetry.space_group_name_H-M   'P 1'
#
loop_
_entity.id
_entity.type
_entity.pdbx_description
1 polymer ?
#
loop_
_entity_poly.entity_id
_entity_poly.type
_entity_poly.pdbx_seq_one_letter_code
_entity_poly.pdbx_strand_id
1 'polypeptide(L)'
;MNYTNQSTDILAKLIVFDMDSTLIDAETIDELASVAGVMEEVSEITKKAMEGKIDYADALVERVKLLEGLNLNDAKKAIKQMQLMKGAQDLIRHVKSAGYITAMISGGFMIAAE
;
A
#
# COMPACT_ATOMS: atom_id res chain seq x y z
N MET A 1 9.38 52.75 -11.79
CA MET A 1 9.62 51.74 -12.85
C MET A 1 9.78 50.40 -12.14
N ASN A 2 8.99 49.42 -12.55
CA ASN A 2 8.46 48.34 -11.70
C ASN A 2 9.50 47.29 -11.27
N TYR A 3 9.59 47.04 -9.96
CA TYR A 3 10.10 45.78 -9.41
C TYR A 3 8.92 45.01 -8.83
N THR A 4 8.30 44.17 -9.66
CA THR A 4 7.42 43.09 -9.17
C THR A 4 8.11 41.78 -9.50
N ASN A 5 9.02 41.38 -8.60
CA ASN A 5 9.42 39.99 -8.49
C ASN A 5 8.31 39.31 -7.67
N GLN A 6 7.20 38.96 -8.32
CA GLN A 6 6.24 38.04 -7.73
C GLN A 6 6.90 36.67 -7.73
N SER A 7 7.50 36.31 -6.60
CA SER A 7 7.83 34.93 -6.25
C SER A 7 6.59 34.11 -6.55
N THR A 8 6.63 33.35 -7.64
CA THR A 8 5.58 32.39 -7.94
C THR A 8 5.82 31.28 -6.92
N ASP A 9 5.08 31.29 -5.80
CA ASP A 9 4.92 30.10 -4.99
C ASP A 9 4.34 29.05 -5.93
N ILE A 10 5.20 28.23 -6.51
CA ILE A 10 4.79 27.08 -7.31
C ILE A 10 4.18 26.14 -6.28
N LEU A 11 2.86 26.22 -6.10
CA LEU A 11 2.07 25.25 -5.36
C LEU A 11 2.44 23.87 -5.89
N ALA A 12 3.22 23.13 -5.10
CA ALA A 12 3.63 21.79 -5.45
C ALA A 12 2.36 20.94 -5.63
N LYS A 13 2.16 20.39 -6.82
CA LYS A 13 1.02 19.52 -7.09
C LYS A 13 1.36 18.12 -6.57
N LEU A 14 0.65 17.66 -5.53
CA LEU A 14 0.90 16.37 -4.90
C LEU A 14 -0.23 15.39 -5.26
N ILE A 15 0.15 14.17 -5.66
CA ILE A 15 -0.76 13.02 -5.71
C ILE A 15 -0.24 11.99 -4.70
N VAL A 16 -1.13 11.54 -3.82
CA VAL A 16 -0.85 10.48 -2.86
C VAL A 16 -1.66 9.25 -3.24
N PHE A 17 -1.01 8.09 -3.29
CA PHE A 17 -1.63 6.82 -3.58
C PHE A 17 -1.68 5.96 -2.32
N ASP A 18 -2.73 5.15 -2.20
CA ASP A 18 -2.65 3.93 -1.40
C ASP A 18 -1.78 2.88 -2.11
N MET A 19 -1.44 1.79 -1.43
CA MET A 19 -0.60 0.71 -1.96
C MET A 19 -1.45 -0.50 -2.38
N ASP A 20 -1.99 -1.22 -1.41
CA ASP A 20 -2.76 -2.45 -1.60
C ASP A 20 -4.03 -2.15 -2.43
N SER A 21 -4.34 -3.01 -3.38
CA SER A 21 -5.44 -2.82 -4.34
C SER A 21 -5.46 -1.46 -5.08
N THR A 22 -4.32 -0.75 -5.14
CA THR A 22 -4.19 0.58 -5.76
C THR A 22 -2.96 0.68 -6.65
N LEU A 23 -1.75 0.61 -6.08
CA LEU A 23 -0.49 0.58 -6.84
C LEU A 23 -0.03 -0.85 -7.12
N ILE A 24 -0.36 -1.78 -6.24
CA ILE A 24 -0.18 -3.22 -6.43
C ILE A 24 -1.54 -3.88 -6.64
N ASP A 25 -1.56 -4.94 -7.44
CA ASP A 25 -2.73 -5.77 -7.69
C ASP A 25 -2.76 -6.96 -6.72
N ALA A 26 -2.71 -6.64 -5.43
CA ALA A 26 -2.67 -7.60 -4.34
C ALA A 26 -3.04 -6.91 -3.01
N GLU A 27 -3.36 -7.74 -2.03
CA GLU A 27 -3.41 -7.37 -0.61
C GLU A 27 -2.17 -7.96 0.08
N THR A 28 -1.25 -7.12 0.55
CA THR A 28 0.03 -7.61 1.11
C THR A 28 -0.17 -8.61 2.25
N ILE A 29 -1.18 -8.40 3.10
CA ILE A 29 -1.42 -9.30 4.24
C ILE A 29 -1.91 -10.68 3.80
N ASP A 30 -2.64 -10.77 2.69
CA ASP A 30 -3.15 -12.03 2.15
C ASP A 30 -2.01 -12.84 1.52
N GLU A 31 -1.08 -12.18 0.83
CA GLU A 31 0.12 -12.82 0.28
C GLU A 31 1.01 -13.40 1.40
N LEU A 32 1.16 -12.67 2.51
CA LEU A 32 1.87 -13.17 3.69
C LEU A 32 1.12 -14.33 4.36
N ALA A 33 -0.21 -14.23 4.48
CA ALA A 33 -1.04 -15.27 5.07
C ALA A 33 -1.03 -16.58 4.26
N SER A 34 -1.01 -16.47 2.93
CA SER A 34 -0.89 -17.61 2.02
C SER A 34 0.39 -18.40 2.26
N VAL A 35 1.53 -17.72 2.39
CA VAL A 35 2.82 -18.38 2.68
C VAL A 35 2.92 -18.87 4.13
N ALA A 36 2.26 -18.19 5.07
CA ALA A 36 2.16 -18.64 6.46
C ALA A 36 1.17 -19.80 6.67
N GLY A 37 0.32 -20.10 5.67
CA GLY A 37 -0.69 -21.17 5.77
C GLY A 37 -1.92 -20.80 6.61
N VAL A 38 -2.21 -19.51 6.76
CA VAL A 38 -3.29 -18.95 7.62
C VAL A 38 -4.25 -18.05 6.85
N MET A 39 -4.35 -18.25 5.53
CA MET A 39 -5.15 -17.43 4.63
C MET A 39 -6.64 -17.45 4.98
N GLU A 40 -7.16 -18.59 5.42
CA GLU A 40 -8.57 -18.74 5.78
C GLU A 40 -8.92 -17.89 7.00
N GLU A 41 -8.11 -17.96 8.06
CA GLU A 41 -8.29 -17.19 9.29
C GLU A 41 -8.15 -15.68 9.05
N VAL A 42 -7.18 -15.26 8.24
CA VAL A 42 -7.02 -13.86 7.85
C VAL A 42 -8.24 -13.37 7.07
N SER A 43 -8.74 -14.17 6.12
CA SER A 43 -9.93 -13.84 5.33
C SER A 43 -11.19 -13.69 6.20
N GLU A 44 -11.36 -14.54 7.20
CA GLU A 44 -12.47 -14.43 8.15
C GLU A 44 -12.43 -13.12 8.96
N ILE A 45 -11.25 -12.73 9.45
CA ILE A 45 -11.09 -11.48 10.19
C ILE A 45 -11.33 -10.28 9.26
N THR A 46 -10.77 -10.31 8.05
CA THR A 46 -10.98 -9.25 7.04
C THR A 46 -12.48 -9.09 6.74
N LYS A 47 -13.21 -10.19 6.56
CA LYS A 47 -14.66 -10.14 6.35
C LYS A 47 -15.40 -9.50 7.53
N LYS A 48 -15.08 -9.90 8.77
CA LYS A 48 -15.70 -9.30 9.97
C LYS A 48 -15.41 -7.80 10.09
N ALA A 49 -14.19 -7.37 9.75
CA ALA A 49 -13.82 -5.96 9.72
C ALA A 49 -14.62 -5.17 8.67
N MET A 50 -14.74 -5.70 7.45
CA MET A 50 -15.52 -5.08 6.36
C MET A 50 -17.02 -5.03 6.65
N GLU A 51 -17.55 -6.00 7.40
CA GLU A 51 -18.92 -6.00 7.90
C GLU A 51 -19.14 -5.03 9.09
N GLY A 52 -18.09 -4.33 9.54
CA GLY A 52 -18.14 -3.41 10.68
C GLY A 52 -18.30 -4.10 12.04
N LYS A 53 -18.03 -5.41 12.12
CA LYS A 53 -18.16 -6.20 13.36
C LYS A 53 -16.94 -6.10 14.27
N ILE A 54 -15.79 -5.70 13.71
CA ILE A 54 -14.52 -5.51 14.42
C ILE A 54 -13.95 -4.18 13.93
N ASP A 55 -13.33 -3.42 14.84
CA ASP A 55 -12.61 -2.20 14.49
C ASP A 55 -11.41 -2.51 13.58
N TYR A 56 -11.06 -1.59 12.69
CA TYR A 56 -9.95 -1.78 11.75
C TYR A 56 -8.62 -2.07 12.46
N ALA A 57 -8.31 -1.34 13.54
CA ALA A 57 -7.03 -1.48 14.25
C ALA A 57 -6.94 -2.85 14.94
N ASP A 58 -8.04 -3.27 15.58
CA ASP A 58 -8.11 -4.58 16.23
C ASP A 58 -8.01 -5.71 15.19
N ALA A 59 -8.73 -5.60 14.08
CA ALA A 59 -8.67 -6.55 12.98
C ALA A 59 -7.26 -6.65 12.37
N LEU A 60 -6.53 -5.53 12.26
CA LEU A 60 -5.14 -5.54 11.81
C LEU A 60 -4.24 -6.28 12.81
N VAL A 61 -4.37 -6.00 14.11
CA VAL A 61 -3.59 -6.69 15.14
C VAL A 61 -3.85 -8.19 15.15
N GLU A 62 -5.12 -8.62 15.03
CA GLU A 62 -5.47 -10.03 14.97
C GLU A 62 -4.88 -10.72 13.74
N ARG A 63 -5.00 -10.12 12.55
CA ARG A 63 -4.43 -10.70 11.32
C ARG A 63 -2.90 -10.80 11.39
N VAL A 64 -2.22 -9.79 11.92
CA VAL A 64 -0.75 -9.80 12.04
C VAL A 64 -0.28 -10.87 13.02
N LYS A 65 -1.02 -11.13 14.11
CA LYS A 65 -0.69 -12.22 15.05
C LYS A 65 -0.68 -13.58 14.40
N LEU A 66 -1.56 -13.83 13.42
CA LEU A 66 -1.61 -15.11 12.71
C LEU A 66 -0.34 -15.38 11.89
N LEU A 67 0.44 -14.34 11.57
CA LEU A 67 1.70 -14.46 10.84
C LEU A 67 2.88 -14.87 11.75
N GLU A 68 2.64 -15.18 13.03
CA GLU A 68 3.68 -15.62 13.95
C GLU A 68 4.44 -16.85 13.42
N GLY A 69 5.77 -16.78 13.41
CA GLY A 69 6.63 -17.83 12.89
C GLY A 69 6.92 -17.77 11.40
N LEU A 70 6.29 -16.85 10.64
CA LEU A 70 6.60 -16.65 9.23
C LEU A 70 8.07 -16.21 9.03
N ASN A 71 8.80 -16.96 8.20
CA ASN A 71 10.18 -16.63 7.88
C ASN A 71 10.27 -15.36 7.03
N LEU A 72 11.12 -14.42 7.41
CA LEU A 72 11.29 -13.14 6.70
C LEU A 72 11.72 -13.32 5.23
N ASN A 73 12.51 -14.34 4.91
CA ASN A 73 12.91 -14.58 3.51
C ASN A 73 11.74 -15.06 2.67
N ASP A 74 10.83 -15.86 3.23
CA ASP A 74 9.66 -16.34 2.51
C ASP A 74 8.62 -15.22 2.35
N ALA A 75 8.43 -14.38 3.38
CA ALA A 75 7.68 -13.14 3.28
C ALA A 75 8.19 -12.22 2.15
N LYS A 76 9.51 -11.99 2.10
CA LYS A 76 10.14 -11.18 1.04
C LYS A 76 9.99 -11.80 -0.35
N LYS A 77 9.99 -13.13 -0.47
CA LYS A 77 9.75 -13.81 -1.76
C LYS A 77 8.32 -13.60 -2.22
N ALA A 78 7.33 -13.73 -1.32
CA ALA A 78 5.93 -13.49 -1.64
C ALA A 78 5.72 -12.07 -2.15
N ILE A 79 6.23 -11.08 -1.42
CA ILE A 79 6.12 -9.66 -1.78
C ILE A 79 6.72 -9.37 -3.15
N LYS A 80 7.87 -9.96 -3.49
CA LYS A 80 8.52 -9.76 -4.79
C LYS A 80 7.73 -10.31 -5.98
N GLN A 81 6.75 -11.17 -5.75
CA GLN A 81 5.92 -11.75 -6.82
C GLN A 81 4.67 -10.91 -7.10
N MET A 82 4.30 -10.00 -6.18
CA MET A 82 3.16 -9.09 -6.35
C MET A 82 3.33 -8.25 -7.61
N GLN A 83 2.27 -8.17 -8.41
CA GLN A 83 2.26 -7.40 -9.64
C GLN A 83 1.79 -5.98 -9.36
N LEU A 84 2.28 -5.03 -10.15
CA LEU A 84 1.73 -3.68 -10.12
C LEU A 84 0.34 -3.65 -10.75
N MET A 85 -0.52 -2.79 -10.21
CA MET A 85 -1.82 -2.51 -10.79
C MET A 85 -1.67 -2.06 -12.24
N LYS A 86 -2.52 -2.60 -13.12
CA LYS A 86 -2.46 -2.29 -14.56
C LYS A 86 -2.55 -0.79 -14.78
N GLY A 87 -1.53 -0.22 -15.42
CA GLY A 87 -1.44 1.21 -15.71
C GLY A 87 -0.88 2.07 -14.57
N ALA A 88 -0.56 1.52 -13.39
CA ALA A 88 0.04 2.28 -12.30
C ALA A 88 1.40 2.90 -12.71
N GLN A 89 2.25 2.11 -13.38
CA GLN A 89 3.53 2.62 -13.91
C GLN A 89 3.33 3.76 -14.91
N ASP A 90 2.36 3.61 -15.82
CA ASP A 90 2.06 4.63 -16.84
C ASP A 90 1.52 5.91 -16.20
N LEU A 91 0.59 5.77 -15.26
CA LEU A 91 0.03 6.88 -14.51
C LEU A 91 1.12 7.66 -13.78
N ILE A 92 1.95 6.98 -12.98
CA ILE A 92 3.04 7.61 -12.23
C ILE A 92 4.01 8.33 -13.17
N ARG A 93 4.38 7.71 -14.31
CA ARG A 93 5.25 8.36 -15.30
C ARG A 93 4.62 9.64 -15.87
N HIS A 94 3.34 9.59 -16.25
CA HIS A 94 2.65 10.74 -16.83
C HIS A 94 2.51 11.89 -15.83
N VAL A 95 2.04 11.62 -14.60
CA VAL A 95 1.83 12.69 -13.61
C VAL A 95 3.16 13.32 -13.17
N LYS A 96 4.22 12.52 -13.03
CA LYS A 96 5.57 13.06 -12.78
C LYS A 96 6.03 13.98 -13.91
N SER A 97 5.82 13.58 -15.17
CA SER A 97 6.17 14.43 -16.33
C SER A 97 5.35 15.73 -16.40
N ALA A 98 4.14 15.73 -15.84
CA ALA A 98 3.28 16.89 -15.72
C ALA A 98 3.60 17.79 -14.50
N GLY A 99 4.68 17.51 -13.78
CA GLY A 99 5.14 18.32 -12.64
C GLY A 99 4.49 17.97 -11.29
N TYR A 100 3.84 16.80 -11.17
CA TYR A 100 3.33 16.34 -9.89
C TYR A 100 4.42 15.63 -9.08
N ILE A 101 4.46 15.91 -7.78
CA ILE A 101 5.10 15.06 -6.78
C ILE A 101 4.16 13.88 -6.52
N THR A 102 4.71 12.69 -6.42
CA THR A 102 3.96 11.47 -6.07
C THR A 102 4.43 10.95 -4.73
N ALA A 103 3.50 10.57 -3.86
CA ALA A 103 3.77 9.85 -2.63
C ALA A 103 2.87 8.62 -2.52
N MET A 104 3.25 7.68 -1.66
CA MET A 104 2.44 6.54 -1.26
C MET A 104 2.23 6.59 0.25
N ILE A 105 1.02 6.37 0.71
CA ILE A 105 0.69 6.19 2.13
C ILE A 105 -0.04 4.86 2.23
N SER A 106 0.48 3.96 3.06
CA SER A 106 -0.10 2.63 3.25
C SER A 106 -0.14 2.29 4.73
N GLY A 107 -1.16 1.53 5.13
CA GLY A 107 -1.21 0.83 6.43
C GLY A 107 -0.53 -0.55 6.41
N GLY A 108 0.07 -0.93 5.27
CA GLY A 108 0.75 -2.20 5.06
C GLY A 108 2.14 -2.26 5.68
N PHE A 109 2.94 -3.21 5.20
CA PHE A 109 4.24 -3.52 5.79
C PHE A 109 5.39 -2.81 5.05
N MET A 110 6.37 -2.31 5.81
CA MET A 110 7.56 -1.63 5.24
C MET A 110 8.29 -2.50 4.21
N ILE A 111 8.35 -3.82 4.44
CA ILE A 111 9.00 -4.78 3.54
C ILE A 111 8.36 -4.87 2.15
N ALA A 112 7.14 -4.36 1.96
CA ALA A 112 6.46 -4.23 0.67
C ALA A 112 6.57 -2.83 0.06
N ALA A 113 7.01 -1.84 0.84
CA ALA A 113 7.12 -0.44 0.43
C ALA A 113 8.57 -0.02 0.08
N GLU A 114 9.56 -0.84 0.42
CA GLU A 114 11.00 -0.67 0.10
C GLU A 114 11.38 -1.25 -1.28
#